data_AF-A0A9D6L8C8-F1
#
_entry.id   AF-A0A9D6L8C8-F1
#
_cell.length_a   1.000
_cell.length_b   1.000
_cell.length_c   1.000
_cell.angle_alpha   90.00
_cell.angle_beta   90.00
_cell.angle_gamma   90.00
#
_symmetry.space_group_name_H-M   'P 1'
#
loop_
_entity.id
_entity.type
_entity.pdbx_description
1 polymer ?
#
loop_
_entity_poly.entity_id
_entity_poly.type
_entity_poly.pdbx_seq_one_letter_code
_entity_poly.pdbx_strand_id
1 'polypeptide(L)'
;MSDFLAQHPVLVVSVIKVIVLMALMMTALAYLSWFERKVVARIQSRWGPYRVGPHGLLQPLADGLKFLFKEDPTPGGVDRLIYFLAPFLAMSLALCSIAVIPFGPAQFEIFGHATGLQIAD
;
A
#
# COMPACT_ATOMS: atom_id res chain seq x y z
N MET A 1 -0.97 5.15 29.29
CA MET A 1 -1.19 5.06 27.83
C MET A 1 -1.67 6.40 27.28
N SER A 2 -2.73 7.00 27.85
CA SER A 2 -3.21 8.36 27.53
C SER A 2 -2.14 9.44 27.69
N ASP A 3 -1.32 9.35 28.73
CA ASP A 3 -0.34 10.42 29.06
C ASP A 3 0.85 10.45 28.09
N PHE A 4 1.24 9.30 27.54
CA PHE A 4 2.29 9.19 26.52
C PHE A 4 1.81 9.72 25.16
N LEU A 5 0.54 9.48 24.82
CA LEU A 5 -0.09 10.00 23.61
C LEU A 5 -0.26 11.53 23.67
N ALA A 6 -0.48 12.10 24.87
CA ALA A 6 -0.55 13.54 25.08
C ALA A 6 0.84 14.22 25.08
N GLN A 7 1.90 13.51 25.50
CA GLN A 7 3.28 14.02 25.51
C GLN A 7 3.95 14.05 24.13
N HIS A 8 3.57 13.16 23.20
CA HIS A 8 4.15 13.08 21.85
C HIS A 8 3.10 13.18 20.73
N PRO A 9 2.42 14.34 20.58
CA PRO A 9 1.39 14.53 19.55
C PRO A 9 1.92 14.33 18.13
N VAL A 10 3.18 14.69 17.88
CA VAL A 10 3.83 14.55 16.56
C VAL A 10 3.98 13.09 16.14
N LEU A 11 4.40 12.20 17.05
CA LEU A 11 4.57 10.77 16.73
C LEU A 11 3.23 10.10 16.40
N VAL A 12 2.17 10.47 17.13
CA VAL A 12 0.82 9.94 16.89
C VAL A 12 0.32 10.38 15.52
N VAL A 13 0.48 11.67 15.18
CA VAL A 13 0.09 12.20 13.88
C VAL A 13 0.87 11.53 12.74
N SER A 14 2.19 11.34 12.89
CA SER A 14 3.01 10.68 11.86
C SER A 14 2.63 9.21 11.65
N VAL A 15 2.38 8.44 12.72
CA VAL A 15 1.94 7.04 12.59
C VAL A 15 0.57 6.94 11.90
N ILE A 16 -0.36 7.83 12.24
CA ILE A 16 -1.67 7.88 11.58
C ILE A 16 -1.51 8.21 10.09
N LYS A 17 -0.68 9.22 9.74
CA LYS A 17 -0.39 9.57 8.34
C LYS A 17 0.17 8.39 7.56
N VAL A 18 1.12 7.64 8.14
CA VAL A 18 1.71 6.44 7.52
C VAL A 18 0.65 5.37 7.27
N ILE A 19 -0.18 5.04 8.26
CA ILE A 19 -1.21 4.00 8.12
C ILE A 19 -2.23 4.39 7.05
N VAL A 20 -2.68 5.66 7.04
CA VAL A 20 -3.63 6.17 6.06
C VAL A 20 -3.05 6.12 4.65
N LEU A 21 -1.81 6.59 4.46
CA LEU A 21 -1.14 6.56 3.17
C LEU A 21 -0.95 5.11 2.68
N MET A 22 -0.53 4.21 3.57
CA MET A 22 -0.33 2.80 3.22
C MET A 22 -1.65 2.15 2.79
N ALA A 23 -2.74 2.36 3.53
CA ALA A 23 -4.06 1.84 3.18
C ALA A 23 -4.57 2.39 1.83
N LEU A 24 -4.39 3.70 1.60
CA LEU A 24 -4.75 4.35 0.34
C LEU A 24 -3.95 3.77 -0.83
N MET A 25 -2.63 3.64 -0.67
CA MET A 25 -1.73 3.13 -1.72
C MET A 25 -2.00 1.66 -2.04
N MET A 26 -2.16 0.79 -1.05
CA MET A 26 -2.47 -0.62 -1.30
C MET A 26 -3.80 -0.78 -2.03
N THR A 27 -4.82 0.01 -1.66
CA THR A 27 -6.12 0.01 -2.34
C THR A 27 -6.00 0.53 -3.77
N ALA A 28 -5.28 1.63 -3.98
CA ALA A 28 -5.04 2.21 -5.30
C ALA A 28 -4.31 1.23 -6.23
N LEU A 29 -3.25 0.58 -5.76
CA LEU A 29 -2.50 -0.42 -6.54
C LEU A 29 -3.35 -1.65 -6.87
N ALA A 30 -4.17 -2.12 -5.92
CA ALA A 30 -5.10 -3.22 -6.15
C ALA A 30 -6.07 -2.91 -7.30
N TYR A 31 -6.69 -1.73 -7.31
CA TYR A 31 -7.59 -1.32 -8.39
C TYR A 31 -6.86 -0.97 -9.69
N LEU A 32 -5.63 -0.45 -9.61
CA LEU A 32 -4.80 -0.18 -10.80
C LEU A 32 -4.51 -1.47 -11.56
N SER A 33 -4.17 -2.56 -10.86
CA SER A 33 -3.96 -3.88 -11.48
C SER A 33 -5.23 -4.43 -12.16
N TRP A 34 -6.41 -4.20 -11.58
CA TRP A 34 -7.69 -4.53 -12.22
C TRP A 34 -7.92 -3.69 -13.46
N PHE A 35 -7.63 -2.39 -13.39
CA PHE A 35 -7.78 -1.47 -14.51
C PHE A 35 -6.84 -1.84 -15.67
N GLU A 36 -5.57 -2.11 -15.37
CA GLU A 36 -4.58 -2.56 -16.34
C GLU A 36 -5.06 -3.81 -17.10
N ARG A 37 -5.59 -4.82 -16.39
CA ARG A 37 -6.17 -6.02 -17.01
C ARG A 37 -7.31 -5.67 -17.97
N LYS A 38 -8.13 -4.66 -17.66
CA LYS A 38 -9.18 -4.20 -18.58
C LYS A 38 -8.62 -3.49 -19.79
N VAL A 39 -7.65 -2.59 -19.61
CA VAL A 39 -7.03 -1.85 -20.70
C VAL A 39 -6.35 -2.80 -21.68
N VAL A 40 -5.54 -3.74 -21.18
CA VAL A 40 -4.86 -4.75 -21.99
C VAL A 40 -5.85 -5.63 -22.74
N ALA A 41 -6.96 -6.02 -22.11
CA ALA A 41 -8.01 -6.79 -22.77
C ALA A 41 -8.66 -6.00 -23.93
N ARG A 42 -8.91 -4.70 -23.76
CA ARG A 42 -9.48 -3.83 -24.80
C ARG A 42 -8.53 -3.64 -25.99
N ILE A 43 -7.23 -3.50 -25.73
CA ILE A 43 -6.19 -3.47 -26.78
C ILE A 43 -6.21 -4.76 -27.59
N GLN A 44 -6.41 -5.91 -26.93
CA GLN A 44 -6.46 -7.23 -27.56
C GLN A 44 -7.84 -7.59 -28.15
N SER A 45 -8.79 -6.65 -28.20
CA SER A 45 -10.17 -6.89 -28.65
C SER A 45 -10.84 -8.08 -27.93
N ARG A 46 -10.53 -8.27 -26.64
CA ARG A 46 -11.18 -9.26 -25.78
C ARG A 46 -11.81 -8.62 -24.54
N TRP A 47 -12.69 -9.37 -23.91
CA TRP A 47 -13.31 -8.94 -22.66
C TRP A 47 -12.34 -9.13 -21.49
N GLY A 48 -12.18 -8.08 -20.68
CA GLY A 48 -11.44 -8.13 -19.43
C GLY A 48 -12.22 -8.85 -18.31
N PRO A 49 -11.81 -8.71 -17.04
CA PRO A 49 -12.50 -9.35 -15.92
C PRO A 49 -13.95 -8.84 -15.76
N TYR A 50 -14.93 -9.76 -15.77
CA TYR A 50 -16.36 -9.48 -15.53
C TYR A 50 -17.05 -10.48 -14.59
N ARG A 51 -16.34 -11.51 -14.10
CA ARG A 51 -16.97 -12.65 -13.38
C ARG A 51 -17.13 -12.44 -11.88
N VAL A 52 -16.22 -11.71 -11.24
CA VAL A 52 -16.19 -11.51 -9.78
C VAL A 52 -16.77 -10.13 -9.43
N GLY A 53 -18.08 -10.09 -9.21
CA GLY A 53 -18.84 -8.88 -8.90
C GLY A 53 -19.18 -8.02 -10.13
N PRO A 54 -19.90 -6.90 -9.93
CA PRO A 54 -20.24 -5.98 -11.01
C PRO A 54 -18.97 -5.44 -11.67
N HIS A 55 -18.87 -5.60 -12.99
CA HIS A 55 -17.68 -5.23 -13.78
C HIS A 55 -16.34 -5.86 -13.33
N GLY A 56 -16.35 -6.91 -12.50
CA GLY A 56 -15.13 -7.54 -11.99
C GLY A 56 -14.44 -6.78 -10.85
N LEU A 57 -15.13 -5.84 -10.18
CA LEU A 57 -14.53 -4.99 -9.13
C LEU A 57 -14.04 -5.77 -7.91
N LEU A 58 -14.54 -6.99 -7.68
CA LEU A 58 -14.11 -7.84 -6.57
C LEU A 58 -12.87 -8.69 -6.94
N GLN A 59 -12.33 -8.54 -8.15
CA GLN A 59 -11.13 -9.27 -8.57
C GLN A 59 -9.91 -9.02 -7.68
N PRO A 60 -9.56 -7.78 -7.30
CA PRO A 60 -8.41 -7.56 -6.42
C PRO A 60 -8.59 -8.18 -5.04
N LEU A 61 -9.83 -8.20 -4.53
CA LEU A 61 -10.16 -8.86 -3.26
C LEU A 61 -9.97 -10.39 -3.36
N ALA A 62 -10.44 -10.99 -4.45
CA ALA A 62 -10.27 -12.42 -4.70
C ALA A 62 -8.78 -12.80 -4.88
N ASP A 63 -8.00 -11.96 -5.55
CA ASP A 63 -6.56 -12.15 -5.71
C ASP A 63 -5.83 -12.04 -4.36
N GLY A 64 -6.22 -11.10 -3.50
CA GLY A 64 -5.71 -10.99 -2.14
C GLY A 64 -6.04 -12.21 -1.28
N LEU A 65 -7.29 -12.68 -1.31
CA LEU A 65 -7.71 -13.87 -0.59
C LEU A 65 -6.95 -15.12 -1.04
N LYS A 66 -6.71 -15.25 -2.35
CA LYS A 66 -5.86 -16.31 -2.90
C LYS A 66 -4.46 -16.29 -2.31
N PHE A 67 -3.84 -15.13 -2.11
CA PHE A 67 -2.50 -15.05 -1.52
C PHE A 67 -2.46 -15.51 -0.07
N LEU A 68 -3.52 -15.27 0.72
CA LEU A 68 -3.60 -15.72 2.11
C LEU A 68 -3.63 -17.25 2.26
N PHE A 69 -4.27 -17.93 1.30
CA PHE A 69 -4.34 -19.39 1.27
C PHE A 69 -3.22 -20.02 0.44
N LYS A 70 -2.36 -19.20 -0.18
CA LYS A 70 -1.29 -19.72 -1.00
C LYS A 70 -0.24 -20.30 -0.06
N GLU A 71 0.08 -21.57 -0.25
CA GLU A 71 1.26 -22.14 0.39
C GLU A 71 2.51 -21.42 -0.10
N ASP A 72 3.39 -21.05 0.83
CA ASP A 72 4.67 -20.40 0.58
C ASP A 72 5.82 -21.41 0.69
N PRO A 73 6.09 -22.22 -0.36
CA PRO A 73 7.19 -23.18 -0.34
C PRO A 73 8.53 -22.45 -0.42
N THR A 74 9.34 -22.57 0.62
CA THR A 74 10.74 -22.11 0.56
C THR A 74 11.57 -23.16 -0.19
N PRO A 75 12.27 -22.80 -1.29
CA PRO A 75 13.04 -23.77 -2.05
C PRO A 75 14.20 -24.37 -1.25
N GLY A 76 14.47 -25.66 -1.47
CA GLY A 76 15.64 -26.32 -0.88
C GLY A 76 16.95 -25.78 -1.45
N GLY A 77 17.93 -25.50 -0.59
CA GLY A 77 19.26 -25.02 -0.99
C GLY A 77 19.43 -23.50 -1.08
N VAL A 78 18.43 -22.72 -0.67
CA VAL A 78 18.50 -21.25 -0.66
C VAL A 78 18.95 -20.72 0.70
N ASP A 79 19.73 -19.65 0.69
CA ASP A 79 20.00 -18.85 1.90
C ASP A 79 18.70 -18.23 2.41
N ARG A 80 18.22 -18.75 3.55
CA ARG A 80 16.95 -18.33 4.16
C ARG A 80 16.95 -16.84 4.52
N LEU A 81 18.08 -16.30 4.98
CA LEU A 81 18.15 -14.91 5.43
C LEU A 81 17.98 -13.96 4.25
N ILE A 82 18.70 -14.21 3.15
CA ILE A 82 18.61 -13.37 1.94
C ILE A 82 17.23 -13.55 1.28
N TYR A 83 16.70 -14.77 1.22
CA TYR A 83 15.40 -15.06 0.63
C TYR A 83 14.26 -14.30 1.30
N PHE A 84 14.25 -14.23 2.64
CA PHE A 84 13.25 -13.46 3.36
C PHE A 84 13.53 -11.96 3.31
N LEU A 85 14.79 -11.51 3.42
CA LEU A 85 15.11 -10.08 3.42
C LEU A 85 14.86 -9.37 2.08
N ALA A 86 15.03 -10.06 0.96
CA ALA A 86 14.86 -9.48 -0.37
C ALA A 86 13.49 -8.79 -0.59
N PRO A 87 12.34 -9.44 -0.35
CA PRO A 87 11.03 -8.78 -0.49
C PRO A 87 10.81 -7.66 0.53
N PHE A 88 11.33 -7.79 1.76
CA PHE A 88 11.23 -6.70 2.75
C PHE A 88 11.99 -5.45 2.30
N LEU A 89 13.20 -5.62 1.77
CA LEU A 89 14.01 -4.51 1.28
C LEU A 89 13.34 -3.82 0.07
N ALA A 90 12.83 -4.60 -0.88
CA ALA A 90 12.10 -4.07 -2.03
C ALA A 90 10.88 -3.25 -1.61
N MET A 91 10.09 -3.77 -0.66
CA MET A 91 8.93 -3.07 -0.11
C MET A 91 9.31 -1.79 0.64
N SER A 92 10.34 -1.84 1.50
CA SER A 92 10.77 -0.66 2.26
C SER A 92 11.24 0.46 1.35
N LEU A 93 12.03 0.15 0.31
CA LEU A 93 12.53 1.15 -0.63
C LEU A 93 11.40 1.77 -1.44
N ALA A 94 10.43 0.97 -1.88
CA ALA A 94 9.25 1.46 -2.60
C ALA A 94 8.43 2.42 -1.72
N LEU A 95 8.15 2.06 -0.46
CA LEU A 95 7.39 2.89 0.46
C LEU A 95 8.12 4.19 0.84
N CYS A 96 9.44 4.14 1.04
CA CYS A 96 10.25 5.32 1.32
C CYS A 96 10.17 6.35 0.18
N SER A 97 10.12 5.91 -1.08
CA SER A 97 10.05 6.85 -2.21
C SER A 97 8.75 7.67 -2.24
N ILE A 98 7.64 7.09 -1.79
CA ILE A 98 6.33 7.75 -1.76
C ILE A 98 6.22 8.68 -0.54
N ALA A 99 6.88 8.35 0.57
CA ALA A 99 6.86 9.15 1.80
C ALA A 99 7.38 10.59 1.62
N VAL A 100 8.21 10.82 0.59
CA VAL A 100 8.82 12.10 0.26
C VAL A 100 7.92 12.98 -0.63
N ILE A 101 6.90 12.41 -1.27
CA ILE A 101 6.04 13.15 -2.21
C ILE A 101 5.08 14.05 -1.43
N PRO A 102 5.09 15.38 -1.65
CA PRO A 102 4.14 16.28 -1.02
C PRO A 102 2.78 16.19 -1.72
N PHE A 103 1.75 15.75 -0.98
CA PHE A 103 0.38 15.59 -1.52
C PHE A 103 -0.48 16.85 -1.36
N GLY A 104 0.01 17.89 -0.69
CA GLY A 104 -0.75 19.08 -0.33
C GLY A 104 0.11 20.23 0.16
N PRO A 105 -0.49 21.32 0.67
CA PRO A 105 0.23 22.50 1.12
C PRO A 105 1.24 22.16 2.23
N ALA A 106 2.34 22.91 2.23
CA ALA A 106 3.47 22.70 3.14
C ALA A 106 3.11 22.86 4.63
N GLN A 107 1.96 23.48 4.94
CA GLN A 107 1.47 23.67 6.31
C GLN A 107 -0.02 23.32 6.36
N PHE A 108 -0.36 22.24 7.06
CA PHE A 108 -1.72 21.86 7.41
C PHE A 108 -1.80 21.69 8.93
N GLU A 109 -2.68 22.45 9.59
CA GLU A 109 -2.83 22.37 11.04
C GLU A 109 -3.61 21.12 11.43
N ILE A 110 -2.93 20.17 12.06
CA ILE A 110 -3.54 18.97 12.66
C ILE A 110 -3.33 19.09 14.17
N PHE A 111 -4.42 19.18 14.93
CA PHE A 111 -4.39 19.31 16.40
C PHE A 111 -3.53 20.48 16.95
N GLY A 112 -3.49 21.62 16.24
CA GLY A 112 -2.72 22.80 16.66
C GLY A 112 -1.23 22.78 16.30
N HIS A 113 -0.78 21.78 15.55
CA HIS A 113 0.56 21.71 14.97
C HIS A 113 0.51 21.83 13.44
N ALA A 114 1.21 22.83 12.90
CA ALA A 114 1.40 22.97 11.46
C ALA A 114 2.34 21.86 10.99
N THR A 115 1.81 20.88 10.25
CA THR A 115 2.61 19.81 9.66
C THR A 115 2.34 19.74 8.17
N GLY A 116 3.37 19.48 7.37
CA GLY A 116 3.19 19.28 5.93
C GLY A 116 2.33 18.05 5.63
N LEU A 117 1.64 18.06 4.48
CA LEU A 117 0.98 16.86 3.95
C LEU A 117 2.01 15.93 3.25
N GLN A 118 3.06 15.60 4.01
CA GLN A 118 4.13 14.67 3.68
C GLN A 118 4.47 13.88 4.95
N ILE A 119 5.10 12.72 4.79
CA ILE A 119 5.51 11.87 5.92
C ILE A 119 6.91 12.25 6.41
N ALA A 120 7.79 12.68 5.48
CA ALA A 120 9.11 13.21 5.80
C ALA A 120 9.00 14.67 6.25
N ASP A 121 8.84 14.90 7.56
CA ASP A 121 8.93 16.19 8.24
C ASP A 121 9.94 16.06 9.39
#